data_AF-A0A380N0V4-F1
#
_entry.id   AF-A0A380N0V4-F1
#
_cell.length_a   1.000
_cell.length_b   1.000
_cell.length_c   1.000
_cell.angle_alpha   90.00
_cell.angle_beta   90.00
_cell.angle_gamma   90.00
#
_symmetry.space_group_name_H-M   'P 1'
#
loop_
_entity.id
_entity.type
_entity.pdbx_description
1 polymer ?
#
loop_
_entity_poly.entity_id
_entity_poly.type
_entity_poly.pdbx_seq_one_letter_code
_entity_poly.pdbx_strand_id
1 'polypeptide(L)'
;MQVASQKGQIIYHITKDNYSQILPQLKLSSHVMSDIRDAISAGREVTAHERNISVKGWTGLGYVILVPTTGAGAYLIDGGANGGLAFAVGAALGSLLALIVLPMAPVSVGVAVLFTPYILFAIAAITVLLYLFWDTIKDNEFARSCFLLGLGFGFGIRLGLGQLTLTMRSLIQFVAGTGVAFGAGWFTGVDKCLK
;
A
#
# COMPACT_ATOMS: atom_id res chain seq x y z
N MET A 1 20.91 9.37 0.50
CA MET A 1 21.87 10.48 0.58
C MET A 1 23.31 10.00 0.75
N GLN A 2 23.69 9.35 1.86
CA GLN A 2 25.08 8.85 2.06
C GLN A 2 25.57 7.91 0.96
N VAL A 3 24.73 6.97 0.52
CA VAL A 3 25.11 6.02 -0.55
C VAL A 3 25.28 6.71 -1.91
N ALA A 4 24.51 7.76 -2.19
CA ALA A 4 24.66 8.56 -3.42
C ALA A 4 25.98 9.36 -3.40
N SER A 5 26.32 9.96 -2.25
CA SER A 5 27.61 10.65 -2.06
C SER A 5 28.80 9.70 -2.19
N GLN A 6 28.73 8.49 -1.63
CA GLN A 6 29.77 7.46 -1.80
C GLN A 6 29.96 7.02 -3.25
N LYS A 7 28.92 7.13 -4.09
CA LYS A 7 28.96 6.83 -5.53
C LYS A 7 29.38 8.03 -6.38
N GLY A 8 29.81 9.13 -5.77
CA GLY A 8 30.26 10.34 -6.46
C GLY A 8 29.15 11.09 -7.18
N GLN A 9 27.88 10.89 -6.80
CA GLN A 9 26.78 11.66 -7.36
C GLN A 9 26.69 13.02 -6.70
N ILE A 10 26.38 14.04 -7.50
CA ILE A 10 26.13 15.38 -7.02
C ILE A 10 24.76 15.40 -6.32
N ILE A 11 24.74 16.00 -5.12
CA ILE A 11 23.53 16.28 -4.38
C ILE A 11 23.15 17.73 -4.69
N TYR A 12 22.00 17.92 -5.34
CA TYR A 12 21.47 19.23 -5.65
C TYR A 12 20.53 19.69 -4.55
N HIS A 13 20.62 20.98 -4.24
CA HIS A 13 19.65 21.68 -3.41
C HIS A 13 18.80 22.57 -4.31
N ILE A 14 17.51 22.25 -4.40
CA ILE A 14 16.54 22.80 -5.32
C ILE A 14 15.62 23.73 -4.53
N THR A 15 15.54 24.97 -4.97
CA THR A 15 14.69 26.02 -4.42
C THR A 15 13.89 26.66 -5.55
N LYS A 16 12.92 27.51 -5.20
CA LYS A 16 12.10 28.23 -6.18
C LYS A 16 12.91 29.11 -7.14
N ASP A 17 14.12 29.49 -6.76
CA ASP A 17 14.97 30.38 -7.55
C ASP A 17 15.84 29.63 -8.56
N ASN A 18 16.21 28.37 -8.27
CA ASN A 18 17.17 27.60 -9.07
C ASN A 18 16.55 26.38 -9.77
N TYR A 19 15.29 26.04 -9.48
CA TYR A 19 14.67 24.80 -9.98
C TYR A 19 14.66 24.69 -11.51
N SER A 20 14.49 25.80 -12.24
CA SER A 20 14.46 25.82 -13.70
C SER A 20 15.79 25.42 -14.35
N GLN A 21 16.90 25.63 -13.64
CA GLN A 21 18.25 25.29 -14.10
C GLN A 21 18.67 23.88 -13.68
N ILE A 22 18.20 23.42 -12.52
CA ILE A 22 18.58 22.13 -11.94
C ILE A 22 17.68 20.99 -12.41
N LEU A 23 16.37 21.22 -12.61
CA LEU A 23 15.43 20.18 -13.07
C LEU A 23 15.89 19.46 -14.34
N PRO A 24 16.42 20.12 -15.38
CA PRO A 24 16.92 19.43 -16.58
C PRO A 24 18.14 18.53 -16.33
N GLN A 25 18.88 18.75 -15.24
CA GLN A 25 20.08 17.98 -14.88
C GLN A 25 19.74 16.70 -14.12
N LEU A 26 18.53 16.62 -13.55
CA LEU A 26 18.03 15.49 -12.78
C LEU A 26 17.45 14.42 -13.71
N LYS A 27 18.08 13.24 -13.74
CA LYS A 27 17.62 12.07 -14.52
C LYS A 27 16.78 11.17 -13.63
N LEU A 28 15.58 11.64 -13.28
CA LEU A 28 14.66 10.99 -12.34
C LEU A 28 13.39 10.49 -13.02
N SER A 29 12.61 9.68 -12.31
CA SER A 29 11.30 9.23 -12.76
C SER A 29 10.32 10.40 -12.92
N SER A 30 9.32 10.25 -13.80
CA SER A 30 8.31 11.29 -14.05
C SER A 30 7.51 11.65 -12.80
N HIS A 31 7.24 10.65 -11.94
CA HIS A 31 6.55 10.84 -10.66
C HIS A 31 7.34 11.78 -9.74
N VAL A 32 8.62 11.50 -9.51
CA VAL A 32 9.47 12.37 -8.69
C VAL A 32 9.59 13.76 -9.27
N MET A 33 9.74 13.86 -10.59
CA MET A 33 9.79 15.17 -11.24
C MET A 33 8.51 15.98 -11.04
N SER A 34 7.34 15.33 -10.89
CA SER A 34 6.10 16.00 -10.51
C SER A 34 6.13 16.42 -9.04
N ASP A 35 6.46 15.50 -8.13
CA ASP A 35 6.53 15.78 -6.70
C ASP A 35 7.47 16.94 -6.36
N ILE A 36 8.62 17.01 -7.03
CA ILE A 36 9.58 18.11 -6.86
C ILE A 36 8.94 19.43 -7.31
N ARG A 37 8.27 19.47 -8.46
CA ARG A 37 7.59 20.69 -8.95
C ARG A 37 6.50 21.13 -7.99
N ASP A 38 5.72 20.19 -7.46
CA ASP A 38 4.64 20.46 -6.51
C ASP A 38 5.17 20.91 -5.14
N ALA A 39 6.31 20.39 -4.72
CA ALA A 39 7.00 20.86 -3.52
C ALA A 39 7.52 22.29 -3.69
N ILE A 40 8.20 22.58 -4.79
CA ILE A 40 8.77 23.90 -5.09
C ILE A 40 7.66 24.94 -5.26
N SER A 41 6.55 24.60 -5.93
CA SER A 41 5.41 25.50 -6.11
C SER A 41 4.74 25.86 -4.78
N ALA A 42 4.74 24.94 -3.82
CA ALA A 42 4.30 25.15 -2.44
C ALA A 42 5.32 25.90 -1.55
N GLY A 43 6.43 26.40 -2.11
CA GLY A 43 7.45 27.15 -1.38
C GLY A 43 8.34 26.29 -0.47
N ARG A 44 8.43 24.98 -0.76
CA ARG A 44 9.33 24.05 -0.06
C ARG A 44 10.64 23.94 -0.82
N GLU A 45 11.69 23.54 -0.13
CA GLU A 45 13.01 23.26 -0.69
C GLU A 45 13.16 21.75 -0.85
N VAL A 46 13.87 21.32 -1.90
CA VAL A 46 14.08 19.89 -2.17
C VAL A 46 15.56 19.60 -2.32
N THR A 47 16.06 18.61 -1.58
CA THR A 47 17.43 18.11 -1.76
C THR A 47 17.37 16.71 -2.36
N ALA A 48 17.91 16.55 -3.58
CA ALA A 48 17.88 15.29 -4.33
C ALA A 48 19.24 15.03 -5.00
N HIS A 49 19.52 13.77 -5.34
CA HIS A 49 20.73 13.42 -6.10
C HIS A 49 20.43 13.27 -7.59
N GLU A 50 21.47 13.39 -8.43
CA GLU A 50 21.36 13.52 -9.90
C GLU A 50 20.60 12.38 -10.58
N ARG A 51 20.75 11.13 -10.12
CA ARG A 51 20.27 9.94 -10.84
C ARG A 51 20.08 8.73 -9.91
N ASN A 52 19.13 7.86 -10.22
CA ASN A 52 18.84 6.67 -9.41
C ASN A 52 20.10 5.85 -9.04
N ILE A 53 20.13 5.38 -7.80
CA ILE A 53 21.17 4.50 -7.26
C ILE A 53 20.65 3.06 -7.25
N SER A 54 21.48 2.13 -7.71
CA SER A 54 21.22 0.70 -7.54
C SER A 54 22.04 0.13 -6.39
N VAL A 55 21.41 -0.39 -5.34
CA VAL A 55 22.06 -0.92 -4.13
C VAL A 55 21.37 -2.23 -3.76
N LYS A 56 22.13 -3.32 -3.73
CA LYS A 56 21.64 -4.66 -3.31
C LYS A 56 20.33 -5.08 -4.01
N GLY A 57 20.22 -4.86 -5.32
CA GLY A 57 19.05 -5.25 -6.12
C GLY A 57 17.89 -4.24 -6.11
N TRP A 58 17.93 -3.22 -5.24
CA TRP A 58 16.98 -2.12 -5.25
C TRP A 58 17.53 -0.95 -6.09
N THR A 59 16.69 -0.39 -6.98
CA THR A 59 17.05 0.78 -7.79
C THR A 59 16.06 1.90 -7.52
N GLY A 60 16.55 3.03 -7.05
CA GLY A 60 15.69 4.16 -6.72
C GLY A 60 16.46 5.42 -6.30
N LEU A 61 15.74 6.40 -5.78
CA LEU A 61 16.30 7.69 -5.39
C LEU A 61 15.71 8.17 -4.07
N GLY A 62 16.57 8.50 -3.10
CA GLY A 62 16.14 9.31 -1.95
C GLY A 62 16.18 10.81 -2.24
N TYR A 63 15.12 11.53 -1.92
CA TYR A 63 15.04 12.99 -1.93
C TYR A 63 14.41 13.49 -0.63
N VAL A 64 14.69 14.73 -0.27
CA VAL A 64 14.20 15.35 0.97
C VAL A 64 13.45 16.61 0.61
N ILE A 65 12.22 16.74 1.12
CA ILE A 65 11.44 17.97 1.02
C ILE A 65 11.51 18.66 2.38
N LEU A 66 11.97 19.90 2.42
CA LEU A 66 12.09 20.74 3.62
C LEU A 66 11.17 21.95 3.51
N VAL A 67 10.49 22.27 4.61
CA VAL A 67 9.72 23.49 4.77
C VAL A 67 10.62 24.52 5.47
N PRO A 68 11.15 25.53 4.76
CA PRO A 68 12.12 26.46 5.35
C PRO A 68 11.55 27.29 6.50
N THR A 69 10.23 27.50 6.54
CA THR A 69 9.56 28.29 7.58
C THR A 69 9.41 27.57 8.93
N THR A 70 9.33 26.23 8.92
CA THR A 70 9.10 25.43 10.15
C THR A 70 10.24 24.48 10.46
N GLY A 71 11.17 24.27 9.52
CA GLY A 71 12.23 23.25 9.62
C GLY A 71 11.71 21.81 9.52
N ALA A 72 10.41 21.61 9.29
CA ALA A 72 9.84 20.29 9.08
C ALA A 72 10.30 19.74 7.72
N GLY A 73 10.75 18.48 7.70
CA GLY A 73 11.21 17.84 6.47
C GLY A 73 10.76 16.39 6.37
N ALA A 74 10.44 15.97 5.16
CA ALA A 74 10.12 14.59 4.82
C ALA A 74 11.27 13.98 4.00
N TYR A 75 11.69 12.78 4.39
CA TYR A 75 12.65 11.97 3.63
C TYR A 75 11.86 10.98 2.78
N LEU A 76 11.88 11.16 1.46
CA LEU A 76 11.16 10.33 0.52
C LEU A 76 12.14 9.45 -0.26
N ILE A 77 11.66 8.27 -0.65
CA ILE A 77 12.43 7.30 -1.41
C ILE A 77 11.59 6.87 -2.63
N ASP A 78 12.00 7.32 -3.80
CA ASP A 78 11.53 6.85 -5.10
C ASP A 78 12.11 5.47 -5.41
N GLY A 79 11.33 4.61 -6.06
CA GLY A 79 11.67 3.20 -6.28
C GLY A 79 11.08 2.24 -5.23
N GLY A 80 10.22 2.75 -4.32
CA GLY A 80 9.32 1.94 -3.52
C GLY A 80 7.88 2.10 -4.05
N ALA A 81 7.17 1.00 -4.26
CA ALA A 81 5.74 1.09 -4.55
C ALA A 81 4.97 1.59 -3.31
N ASN A 82 3.91 2.38 -3.52
CA ASN A 82 3.04 2.90 -2.46
C ASN A 82 2.44 1.75 -1.64
N GLY A 83 3.11 1.38 -0.54
CA GLY A 83 2.69 0.31 0.36
C GLY A 83 1.26 0.51 0.86
N GLY A 84 0.88 1.77 1.08
CA GLY A 84 -0.45 2.14 1.58
C GLY A 84 -1.54 1.89 0.55
N LEU A 85 -1.27 2.20 -0.72
CA LEU A 85 -2.20 1.90 -1.81
C LEU A 85 -2.32 0.39 -2.02
N ALA A 86 -1.20 -0.34 -2.01
CA ALA A 86 -1.20 -1.79 -2.12
C ALA A 86 -1.99 -2.43 -0.97
N PHE A 87 -1.80 -1.95 0.26
CA PHE A 87 -2.56 -2.38 1.43
C PHE A 87 -4.05 -2.05 1.31
N ALA A 88 -4.42 -0.83 0.91
CA ALA A 88 -5.81 -0.42 0.77
C ALA A 88 -6.56 -1.22 -0.31
N VAL A 89 -5.93 -1.44 -1.46
CA VAL A 89 -6.47 -2.28 -2.54
C VAL A 89 -6.60 -3.73 -2.07
N GLY A 90 -5.57 -4.26 -1.40
CA GLY A 90 -5.62 -5.58 -0.77
C GLY A 90 -6.80 -5.71 0.18
N ALA A 91 -6.98 -4.76 1.11
CA ALA A 91 -8.07 -4.75 2.08
C ALA A 91 -9.46 -4.64 1.46
N ALA A 92 -9.60 -3.85 0.39
CA ALA A 92 -10.86 -3.78 -0.35
C ALA A 92 -11.20 -5.13 -1.02
N LEU A 93 -10.24 -5.73 -1.73
CA LEU A 93 -10.45 -7.02 -2.40
C LEU A 93 -10.65 -8.17 -1.39
N GLY A 94 -9.89 -8.19 -0.30
CA GLY A 94 -10.08 -9.14 0.79
C GLY A 94 -11.47 -9.04 1.44
N SER A 95 -11.97 -7.81 1.59
CA SER A 95 -13.33 -7.57 2.09
C SER A 95 -14.41 -8.07 1.13
N LEU A 96 -14.22 -7.91 -0.18
CA LEU A 96 -15.15 -8.41 -1.21
C LEU A 96 -15.14 -9.94 -1.27
N LEU A 97 -13.97 -10.58 -1.13
CA LEU A 97 -13.86 -12.03 -1.05
C LEU A 97 -14.62 -12.60 0.16
N ALA A 98 -14.61 -11.91 1.30
CA ALA A 98 -15.37 -12.33 2.47
C ALA A 98 -16.89 -12.32 2.24
N LEU A 99 -17.42 -11.46 1.35
CA LEU A 99 -18.86 -11.43 1.02
C LEU A 99 -19.33 -12.69 0.30
N ILE A 100 -18.42 -13.41 -0.37
CA ILE A 100 -18.72 -14.67 -1.05
C ILE A 100 -18.92 -15.81 -0.02
N VAL A 101 -18.24 -15.71 1.12
CA VAL A 101 -18.27 -16.71 2.21
C VAL A 101 -19.36 -16.40 3.25
N LEU A 102 -19.81 -15.15 3.35
CA LEU A 102 -20.74 -14.68 4.37
C LEU A 102 -22.25 -14.99 4.20
N PRO A 103 -22.81 -15.46 3.07
CA PRO A 103 -24.21 -15.85 3.04
C PRO A 103 -24.35 -17.31 3.51
N MET A 104 -23.94 -17.59 4.75
CA MET A 104 -24.23 -18.85 5.43
C MET A 104 -25.31 -18.69 6.51
N ALA A 105 -26.19 -17.69 6.36
CA ALA A 105 -27.53 -17.85 6.92
C ALA A 105 -28.21 -19.01 6.16
N PRO A 106 -29.06 -19.84 6.80
CA PRO A 106 -29.77 -20.91 6.11
C PRO A 106 -30.83 -20.30 5.19
N VAL A 107 -30.41 -19.83 4.02
CA VAL A 107 -31.28 -19.50 2.91
C VAL A 107 -31.80 -20.82 2.35
N SER A 108 -33.09 -20.88 2.03
CA SER A 108 -33.66 -22.07 1.41
C SER A 108 -32.90 -22.42 0.13
N VAL A 109 -32.73 -23.73 -0.14
CA VAL A 109 -31.96 -24.23 -1.29
C VAL A 109 -32.39 -23.56 -2.60
N GLY A 110 -33.68 -23.26 -2.76
CA GLY A 110 -34.22 -22.56 -3.94
C GLY A 110 -33.72 -21.12 -4.12
N VAL A 111 -33.47 -20.39 -3.03
CA VAL A 111 -32.95 -19.01 -3.10
C VAL A 111 -31.46 -19.02 -3.42
N ALA A 112 -30.69 -19.97 -2.89
CA ALA A 112 -29.26 -20.09 -3.14
C ALA A 112 -28.90 -20.35 -4.62
N VAL A 113 -29.72 -21.14 -5.32
CA VAL A 113 -29.53 -21.45 -6.75
C VAL A 113 -29.65 -20.19 -7.62
N LEU A 114 -30.54 -19.25 -7.27
CA LEU A 114 -30.73 -18.00 -8.01
C LEU A 114 -29.53 -17.07 -7.92
N PHE A 115 -28.80 -17.11 -6.80
CA PHE A 115 -27.59 -16.29 -6.59
C PHE A 115 -26.31 -16.95 -7.10
N THR A 116 -26.34 -18.25 -7.40
CA THR A 116 -25.18 -19.01 -7.88
C THR A 116 -24.49 -18.39 -9.12
N PRO A 117 -25.19 -17.98 -10.20
CA PRO A 117 -24.51 -17.37 -11.35
C PRO A 117 -23.85 -16.02 -11.01
N TYR A 118 -24.46 -15.23 -10.11
CA TYR A 118 -23.90 -13.95 -9.67
C TYR A 118 -22.65 -14.14 -8.80
N ILE A 119 -22.63 -15.17 -7.97
CA ILE A 119 -21.46 -15.55 -7.16
C ILE A 119 -20.31 -15.99 -8.07
N LEU A 120 -20.57 -16.85 -9.06
CA LEU A 120 -19.56 -17.28 -10.02
C LEU A 120 -19.00 -16.11 -10.84
N PHE A 121 -19.87 -15.19 -11.26
CA PHE A 121 -19.46 -13.96 -11.94
C PHE A 121 -18.59 -13.07 -11.04
N ALA A 122 -18.97 -12.89 -9.77
CA ALA A 122 -18.19 -12.12 -8.81
C ALA A 122 -16.81 -12.75 -8.54
N ILE A 123 -16.73 -14.09 -8.42
CA ILE A 123 -15.46 -14.81 -8.29
C ILE A 123 -14.58 -14.59 -9.53
N ALA A 124 -15.15 -14.73 -10.74
CA ALA A 124 -14.42 -14.51 -11.98
C ALA A 124 -13.92 -13.05 -12.09
N ALA A 125 -14.75 -12.07 -11.75
CA ALA A 125 -14.36 -10.67 -11.76
C ALA A 125 -13.25 -10.37 -10.74
N ILE A 126 -13.36 -10.88 -9.52
CA ILE A 126 -12.36 -10.65 -8.47
C ILE A 126 -11.03 -11.33 -8.81
N THR A 127 -11.06 -12.56 -9.35
CA THR A 127 -9.84 -13.25 -9.77
C THR A 127 -9.10 -12.51 -10.90
N VAL A 128 -9.83 -11.93 -11.86
CA VAL A 128 -9.24 -11.06 -12.89
C VAL A 128 -8.63 -9.81 -12.25
N LEU A 129 -9.33 -9.13 -11.33
CA LEU A 129 -8.80 -7.95 -10.63
C LEU A 129 -7.54 -8.26 -9.82
N LEU A 130 -7.52 -9.40 -9.11
CA LEU A 130 -6.35 -9.86 -8.38
C LEU A 130 -5.17 -10.13 -9.32
N TYR A 131 -5.42 -10.76 -10.48
CA TYR A 131 -4.38 -11.04 -11.46
C TYR A 131 -3.79 -9.76 -12.07
N LEU A 132 -4.64 -8.81 -12.48
CA LEU A 132 -4.21 -7.53 -13.04
C LEU A 132 -3.41 -6.70 -12.03
N PHE A 133 -3.87 -6.67 -10.79
CA PHE A 133 -3.18 -5.94 -9.74
C PHE A 133 -1.85 -6.61 -9.37
N TRP A 134 -1.83 -7.95 -9.30
CA TRP A 134 -0.62 -8.72 -9.05
C TRP A 134 0.46 -8.47 -10.10
N ASP A 135 0.10 -8.43 -11.39
CA ASP A 135 1.04 -8.15 -12.48
C ASP A 135 1.65 -6.74 -12.36
N THR A 136 0.88 -5.77 -11.85
CA THR A 136 1.34 -4.39 -11.62
C THR A 136 2.39 -4.29 -10.51
N ILE A 137 2.33 -5.17 -9.49
CA ILE A 137 3.19 -5.12 -8.30
C ILE A 137 4.24 -6.24 -8.24
N LYS A 138 4.33 -7.11 -9.26
CA LYS A 138 5.14 -8.34 -9.22
C LYS A 138 6.62 -8.09 -8.91
N ASP A 139 7.17 -7.00 -9.45
CA ASP A 139 8.59 -6.62 -9.31
C ASP A 139 8.88 -5.90 -7.98
N ASN A 140 7.84 -5.48 -7.27
CA ASN A 140 7.93 -4.72 -6.03
C ASN A 140 7.63 -5.60 -4.82
N GLU A 141 8.66 -6.24 -4.25
CA GLU A 141 8.52 -7.14 -3.09
C GLU A 141 7.82 -6.47 -1.89
N PHE A 142 8.07 -5.17 -1.69
CA PHE A 142 7.42 -4.37 -0.65
C PHE A 142 5.91 -4.21 -0.88
N ALA A 143 5.48 -3.83 -2.09
CA ALA A 143 4.06 -3.71 -2.40
C ALA A 143 3.34 -5.06 -2.39
N ARG A 144 4.00 -6.13 -2.84
CA ARG A 144 3.47 -7.51 -2.72
C ARG A 144 3.17 -7.86 -1.27
N SER A 145 4.11 -7.57 -0.37
CA SER A 145 3.93 -7.83 1.07
C SER A 145 2.77 -7.00 1.65
N CYS A 146 2.70 -5.72 1.32
CA CYS A 146 1.60 -4.85 1.77
C CYS A 146 0.24 -5.23 1.19
N PHE A 147 0.19 -5.66 -0.06
CA PHE A 147 -1.02 -6.15 -0.71
C PHE A 147 -1.55 -7.43 -0.05
N LEU A 148 -0.69 -8.41 0.20
CA LEU A 148 -1.07 -9.65 0.87
C LEU A 148 -1.52 -9.41 2.32
N LEU A 149 -0.84 -8.52 3.04
CA LEU A 149 -1.26 -8.07 4.37
C LEU A 149 -2.64 -7.40 4.33
N GLY A 150 -2.86 -6.51 3.36
CA GLY A 150 -4.15 -5.87 3.14
C GLY A 150 -5.26 -6.89 2.86
N LEU A 151 -5.01 -7.85 1.97
CA LEU A 151 -5.96 -8.91 1.62
C LEU A 151 -6.40 -9.70 2.86
N GLY A 152 -5.44 -10.16 3.67
CA GLY A 152 -5.73 -10.85 4.92
C GLY A 152 -6.51 -9.99 5.91
N PHE A 153 -6.16 -8.70 6.02
CA PHE A 153 -6.83 -7.75 6.91
C PHE A 153 -8.29 -7.51 6.50
N GLY A 154 -8.54 -7.23 5.23
CA GLY A 154 -9.90 -7.01 4.71
C GLY A 154 -10.81 -8.24 4.86
N PHE A 155 -10.25 -9.42 4.59
CA PHE A 155 -10.96 -10.69 4.75
C PHE A 155 -11.30 -10.94 6.23
N GLY A 156 -10.32 -10.78 7.13
CA GLY A 156 -10.47 -11.02 8.56
C GLY A 156 -11.46 -10.07 9.25
N ILE A 157 -11.46 -8.77 8.89
CA ILE A 157 -12.41 -7.81 9.46
C ILE A 157 -13.86 -8.18 9.13
N ARG A 158 -14.14 -8.53 7.88
CA ARG A 158 -15.50 -8.83 7.45
C ARG A 158 -16.04 -10.10 8.08
N LEU A 159 -15.22 -11.15 8.21
CA LEU A 159 -15.62 -12.36 8.92
C LEU A 159 -15.76 -12.13 10.43
N GLY A 160 -14.83 -11.40 11.05
CA GLY A 160 -14.89 -11.08 12.48
C GLY A 160 -16.10 -10.22 12.87
N LEU A 161 -16.43 -9.19 12.06
CA LEU A 161 -17.62 -8.35 12.27
C LEU A 161 -18.94 -9.07 11.88
N GLY A 162 -18.88 -10.00 10.93
CA GLY A 162 -19.99 -10.87 10.55
C GLY A 162 -20.41 -11.85 11.65
N GLN A 163 -19.45 -12.32 12.46
CA GLN A 163 -19.74 -13.18 13.60
C GLN A 163 -20.27 -12.44 14.83
N LEU A 164 -19.89 -11.16 15.01
CA LEU A 164 -20.39 -10.31 16.11
C LEU A 164 -21.88 -9.97 15.99
N THR A 165 -22.45 -9.95 14.77
CA THR A 165 -23.88 -9.66 14.56
C THR A 165 -24.79 -10.89 14.71
N LEU A 166 -24.28 -12.11 14.57
CA LEU A 166 -25.07 -13.35 14.62
C LEU A 166 -24.99 -14.12 15.95
N THR A 167 -24.13 -13.72 16.90
CA THR A 167 -23.87 -14.52 18.13
C THR A 167 -23.99 -13.74 19.44
N MET A 168 -25.00 -12.87 19.57
CA MET A 168 -25.40 -12.31 20.87
C MET A 168 -26.10 -13.35 21.79
N ARG A 169 -25.77 -14.64 21.66
CA ARG A 169 -26.34 -15.75 22.45
C ARG A 169 -25.30 -16.77 22.97
N SER A 170 -24.01 -16.63 22.69
CA SER A 170 -22.97 -17.57 23.17
C SER A 170 -21.75 -16.89 23.80
N LEU A 171 -21.95 -15.69 24.35
CA LEU A 171 -20.96 -14.74 24.88
C LEU A 171 -19.97 -15.28 25.95
N ILE A 172 -20.09 -16.53 26.39
CA ILE A 172 -19.25 -17.10 27.45
C ILE A 172 -18.30 -18.19 26.93
N GLN A 173 -18.52 -18.78 25.74
CA GLN A 173 -17.65 -19.86 25.23
C GLN A 173 -16.70 -19.43 24.10
N PHE A 174 -16.93 -18.27 23.46
CA PHE A 174 -16.08 -17.80 22.37
C PHE A 174 -14.80 -17.08 22.84
N VAL A 175 -14.83 -16.49 24.05
CA VAL A 175 -13.66 -15.84 24.67
C VAL A 175 -12.54 -16.86 24.97
N ALA A 176 -12.85 -18.15 25.04
CA ALA A 176 -11.88 -19.22 25.27
C ALA A 176 -11.62 -20.15 24.06
N GLY A 177 -12.48 -20.12 23.03
CA GLY A 177 -12.57 -21.23 22.06
C GLY A 177 -12.06 -20.95 20.64
N THR A 178 -11.98 -19.70 20.20
CA THR A 178 -11.34 -19.38 18.92
C THR A 178 -10.10 -18.56 19.16
N GLY A 179 -8.99 -19.28 19.31
CA GLY A 179 -7.71 -18.76 18.86
C GLY A 179 -7.77 -18.49 17.35
N VAL A 180 -8.53 -17.48 16.91
CA VAL A 180 -8.07 -16.67 15.78
C VAL A 180 -6.88 -15.96 16.37
N ALA A 181 -5.72 -16.62 16.29
CA ALA A 181 -4.46 -16.09 16.79
C ALA A 181 -4.14 -14.85 15.95
N PHE A 182 -4.70 -13.71 16.34
CA PHE A 182 -4.22 -12.39 15.99
C PHE A 182 -2.87 -12.24 16.68
N GLY A 183 -1.87 -12.94 16.16
CA GLY A 183 -0.50 -12.82 16.63
C GLY A 183 -0.09 -11.35 16.50
N ALA A 184 0.53 -10.81 17.55
CA ALA A 184 1.07 -9.46 17.59
C ALA A 184 2.00 -9.10 16.40
N GLY A 185 2.43 -10.08 15.61
CA GLY A 185 3.20 -9.89 14.37
C GLY A 185 2.42 -9.34 13.17
N TRP A 186 1.08 -9.35 13.15
CA TRP A 186 0.31 -8.75 12.03
C TRP A 186 0.29 -7.22 12.10
N PHE A 187 0.27 -6.64 13.30
CA PHE A 187 0.23 -5.19 13.50
C PHE A 187 1.58 -4.50 13.19
N THR A 188 2.69 -5.23 13.28
CA THR A 188 4.05 -4.70 13.02
C THR A 188 4.44 -4.64 11.53
N GLY A 189 3.54 -5.07 10.63
CA GLY A 189 3.68 -4.91 9.19
C GLY A 189 2.82 -3.80 8.61
N VAL A 190 1.68 -3.50 9.24
CA VAL A 190 0.70 -2.49 8.77
C VAL A 190 1.27 -1.08 8.91
N ASP A 191 1.97 -0.79 9.99
CA ASP A 191 2.66 0.48 10.23
C ASP A 191 3.76 0.77 9.19
N LYS A 192 4.36 -0.26 8.62
CA LYS A 192 5.33 -0.13 7.52
C LYS A 192 4.63 0.18 6.20
N CYS A 193 3.42 -0.32 5.99
CA CYS A 193 2.65 -0.08 4.77
C CYS A 193 1.91 1.26 4.79
N LEU A 194 1.57 1.82 5.95
CA LEU A 194 0.81 3.07 6.08
C LEU A 194 1.68 4.36 6.09
N LYS A 195 3.01 4.22 5.99
CA LYS A 195 3.96 5.34 5.88
C LYS A 195 4.24 5.66 4.42
#